data_AF-A0AAW3WVN4-F1
#
_entry.id   AF-A0AAW3WVN4-F1
#
_cell.length_a   1.000
_cell.length_b   1.000
_cell.length_c   1.000
_cell.angle_alpha   90.00
_cell.angle_beta   90.00
_cell.angle_gamma   90.00
#
_symmetry.space_group_name_H-M   'P 1'
#
loop_
_entity.id
_entity.type
_entity.pdbx_description
1 polymer ?
#
loop_
_entity_poly.entity_id
_entity_poly.type
_entity_poly.pdbx_seq_one_letter_code
_entity_poly.pdbx_strand_id
1 'polypeptide(L)'
;MKINIITDNNYFFLGLQEKIKNDKNEIKKVEPKALFEETKDEIRKADVFIFYISYYSVELSYLISTEQLTGQLIFIPTNNKVRFNFAFKKQCFLDANTDAEGILEKIKEGQQKGKLPDLPIKSSLTSREKTILLHTISGMNPQSIGRFLKISIKTVYSHRRNALHKLGGRNIFDIWPIREKIILYESR
;
A
#
# COMPACT_ATOMS: atom_id res chain seq x y z
N MET A 1 -22.36 1.01 -1.74
CA MET A 1 -20.89 1.25 -1.80
C MET A 1 -20.30 0.87 -0.46
N LYS A 2 -19.16 0.19 -0.40
CA LYS A 2 -18.49 -0.11 0.88
C LYS A 2 -17.46 0.96 1.20
N ILE A 3 -17.54 1.54 2.38
CA ILE A 3 -16.54 2.45 2.93
C ILE A 3 -15.85 1.70 4.06
N ASN A 4 -14.62 1.27 3.81
CA ASN A 4 -13.77 0.60 4.78
C ASN A 4 -12.92 1.65 5.49
N ILE A 5 -13.10 1.77 6.80
CA ILE A 5 -12.30 2.68 7.64
C ILE A 5 -11.27 1.84 8.38
N ILE A 6 -10.01 2.02 8.02
CA ILE A 6 -8.87 1.26 8.51
C ILE A 6 -8.23 2.07 9.63
N THR A 7 -8.52 1.69 10.86
CA THR A 7 -8.04 2.42 12.03
C THR A 7 -8.12 1.61 13.32
N ASP A 8 -7.16 1.85 14.21
CA ASP A 8 -7.22 1.42 15.61
C ASP A 8 -7.99 2.44 16.48
N ASN A 9 -8.27 3.64 15.97
CA ASN A 9 -8.94 4.72 16.70
C ASN A 9 -10.48 4.61 16.61
N ASN A 10 -11.09 4.13 17.69
CA ASN A 10 -12.55 4.01 17.79
C ASN A 10 -13.28 5.35 17.70
N TYR A 11 -12.72 6.43 18.25
CA TYR A 11 -13.35 7.75 18.22
C TYR A 11 -13.41 8.31 16.80
N PHE A 12 -12.31 8.16 16.04
CA PHE A 12 -12.27 8.53 14.63
C PHE A 12 -13.32 7.75 13.82
N PHE A 13 -13.38 6.42 14.02
CA PHE A 13 -14.37 5.59 13.35
C PHE A 13 -15.81 6.03 13.65
N LEU A 14 -16.18 6.17 14.93
CA LEU A 14 -17.54 6.52 15.33
C LEU A 14 -17.94 7.91 14.82
N GLY A 15 -17.05 8.90 14.92
CA GLY A 15 -17.31 10.26 14.44
C GLY A 15 -17.49 10.32 12.93
N LEU A 16 -16.68 9.57 12.18
CA LEU A 16 -16.82 9.51 10.72
C LEU A 16 -18.05 8.69 10.32
N GLN A 17 -18.35 7.61 11.03
CA GLN A 17 -19.54 6.80 10.79
C GLN A 17 -20.81 7.65 10.94
N GLU A 18 -20.92 8.44 12.00
CA GLU A 18 -22.07 9.32 12.26
C GLU A 18 -22.28 10.33 11.12
N LYS A 19 -21.20 11.00 10.68
CA LYS A 19 -21.27 12.00 9.61
C LYS A 19 -21.47 11.45 8.19
N ILE A 20 -21.00 10.23 7.93
CA ILE A 20 -21.11 9.59 6.60
C ILE A 20 -22.41 8.78 6.47
N LYS A 21 -23.06 8.44 7.59
CA LYS A 21 -24.23 7.55 7.61
C LYS A 21 -25.31 8.07 6.66
N ASN A 22 -25.54 7.30 5.61
CA ASN A 22 -26.54 7.59 4.58
C ASN A 22 -27.02 6.26 4.02
N ASP A 23 -28.30 6.14 3.64
CA ASP A 23 -28.97 4.85 3.34
C ASP A 23 -28.35 4.02 2.20
N LYS A 24 -27.37 4.58 1.46
CA LYS A 24 -26.73 3.96 0.29
C LYS A 24 -25.32 3.38 0.56
N ASN A 25 -24.75 3.64 1.75
CA ASN A 25 -23.36 3.31 2.06
C ASN A 25 -23.26 2.30 3.22
N GLU A 26 -22.53 1.22 2.98
CA GLU A 26 -22.16 0.25 4.01
C GLU A 26 -20.81 0.67 4.59
N ILE A 27 -20.78 1.05 5.88
CA ILE A 27 -19.57 1.52 6.56
C ILE A 27 -19.04 0.41 7.46
N LYS A 28 -17.80 -0.03 7.23
CA LYS A 28 -17.13 -1.09 7.99
C LYS A 28 -15.87 -0.56 8.65
N LYS A 29 -15.72 -0.81 9.96
CA LYS A 29 -14.41 -0.67 10.63
C LYS A 29 -13.57 -1.88 10.30
N VAL A 30 -12.32 -1.66 9.90
CA VAL A 30 -11.34 -2.72 9.64
C VAL A 30 -10.12 -2.43 10.49
N GLU A 31 -9.66 -3.41 11.25
CA GLU A 31 -8.37 -3.28 11.94
C GLU A 31 -7.25 -3.38 10.89
N PRO A 32 -6.19 -2.55 10.98
CA PRO A 32 -5.08 -2.58 10.03
C PRO A 32 -4.51 -3.99 9.84
N LYS A 33 -4.31 -4.75 10.92
CA LYS A 33 -3.79 -6.12 10.84
C LYS A 33 -4.68 -7.05 10.04
N ALA A 34 -6.00 -7.01 10.28
CA ALA A 34 -6.96 -7.84 9.57
C ALA A 34 -6.95 -7.56 8.06
N LEU A 35 -6.81 -6.29 7.64
CA LEU A 35 -6.67 -5.96 6.22
C LEU A 35 -5.47 -6.67 5.58
N PHE A 36 -4.36 -6.80 6.29
CA PHE A 36 -3.16 -7.44 5.73
C PHE A 36 -3.27 -8.97 5.70
N GLU A 37 -4.11 -9.58 6.53
CA GLU A 37 -4.25 -11.04 6.61
C GLU A 37 -5.39 -11.57 5.72
N GLU A 38 -6.43 -10.75 5.48
CA GLU A 38 -7.71 -11.20 4.97
C GLU A 38 -8.09 -10.69 3.57
N THR A 39 -7.22 -10.01 2.81
CA THR A 39 -7.57 -9.52 1.45
C THR A 39 -7.79 -10.67 0.45
N LYS A 40 -8.97 -11.29 0.55
CA LYS A 40 -9.60 -12.26 -0.36
C LYS A 40 -11.02 -11.85 -0.74
N ASP A 41 -11.60 -10.84 -0.08
CA ASP A 41 -12.90 -10.28 -0.46
C ASP A 41 -12.83 -9.63 -1.85
N GLU A 42 -13.91 -9.74 -2.62
CA GLU A 42 -14.06 -9.06 -3.92
C GLU A 42 -14.08 -7.54 -3.73
N ILE A 43 -12.91 -6.90 -3.78
CA ILE A 43 -12.76 -5.44 -3.71
C ILE A 43 -13.21 -4.83 -5.03
N ARG A 44 -14.25 -4.00 -4.98
CA ARG A 44 -14.79 -3.32 -6.15
C ARG A 44 -14.07 -1.99 -6.36
N LYS A 45 -13.94 -1.56 -7.61
CA LYS A 45 -13.40 -0.23 -7.95
C LYS A 45 -14.17 0.94 -7.33
N ALA A 46 -15.44 0.73 -7.01
CA ALA A 46 -16.30 1.72 -6.37
C ALA A 46 -16.13 1.79 -4.84
N ASP A 47 -15.39 0.86 -4.23
CA ASP A 47 -15.17 0.86 -2.78
C ASP A 47 -14.17 1.93 -2.38
N VAL A 48 -14.34 2.46 -1.17
CA VAL A 48 -13.49 3.51 -0.61
C VAL A 48 -12.77 2.94 0.62
N PHE A 49 -11.47 3.18 0.69
CA PHE A 49 -10.63 2.80 1.81
C PHE A 49 -10.04 4.06 2.44
N ILE A 50 -10.35 4.28 3.73
CA ILE A 50 -9.88 5.43 4.50
C ILE A 50 -8.90 4.94 5.55
N PHE A 51 -7.63 5.31 5.42
CA PHE A 51 -6.55 4.89 6.30
C PHE A 51 -6.24 6.00 7.31
N TYR A 52 -6.61 5.79 8.58
CA TYR A 52 -6.23 6.64 9.70
C TYR A 52 -5.30 5.85 10.64
N ILE A 53 -3.99 5.90 10.35
CA ILE A 53 -2.99 5.03 10.97
C ILE A 53 -1.63 5.72 11.15
N SER A 54 -0.91 5.30 12.21
CA SER A 54 0.45 5.77 12.54
C SER A 54 1.56 4.84 12.02
N TYR A 55 1.20 3.57 11.80
CA TYR A 55 2.10 2.47 11.45
C TYR A 55 1.57 1.80 10.17
N TYR A 56 2.29 0.87 9.55
CA TYR A 56 1.88 0.12 8.33
C TYR A 56 2.09 0.76 6.94
N SER A 57 2.94 1.79 6.83
CA SER A 57 3.19 2.44 5.54
C SER A 57 3.78 1.51 4.48
N VAL A 58 4.53 0.49 4.89
CA VAL A 58 5.18 -0.44 3.96
C VAL A 58 4.23 -1.53 3.51
N GLU A 59 3.46 -2.11 4.44
CA GLU A 59 2.44 -3.12 4.15
C GLU A 59 1.39 -2.59 3.17
N LEU A 60 1.01 -1.32 3.33
CA LEU A 60 0.12 -0.64 2.39
C LEU A 60 0.78 -0.34 1.05
N SER A 61 2.04 0.11 1.06
CA SER A 61 2.81 0.27 -0.18
C SER A 61 2.85 -1.04 -0.97
N TYR A 62 2.98 -2.17 -0.28
CA TYR A 62 2.91 -3.50 -0.88
C TYR A 62 1.53 -3.78 -1.48
N LEU A 63 0.45 -3.71 -0.69
CA LEU A 63 -0.92 -3.97 -1.16
C LEU A 63 -1.26 -3.17 -2.43
N ILE A 64 -0.80 -1.93 -2.49
CA ILE A 64 -1.07 -1.01 -3.59
C ILE A 64 -0.21 -1.34 -4.80
N SER A 65 1.07 -1.69 -4.58
CA SER A 65 1.97 -2.14 -5.64
C SER A 65 1.54 -3.46 -6.30
N THR A 66 0.85 -4.33 -5.55
CA THR A 66 0.36 -5.62 -6.03
C THR A 66 -1.08 -5.59 -6.52
N GLU A 67 -1.68 -4.40 -6.69
CA GLU A 67 -3.07 -4.21 -7.12
C GLU A 67 -4.12 -4.95 -6.29
N GLN A 68 -3.80 -5.31 -5.05
CA GLN A 68 -4.75 -5.95 -4.14
C GLN A 68 -5.84 -5.00 -3.67
N LEU A 69 -5.61 -3.68 -3.78
CA LEU A 69 -6.57 -2.62 -3.52
C LEU A 69 -6.87 -1.87 -4.83
N THR A 70 -8.08 -2.08 -5.38
CA THR A 70 -8.51 -1.49 -6.66
C THR A 70 -9.48 -0.30 -6.51
N GLY A 71 -9.96 -0.03 -5.30
CA GLY A 71 -10.85 1.08 -4.96
C GLY A 71 -10.15 2.42 -4.73
N GLN A 72 -10.92 3.45 -4.36
CA GLN A 72 -10.39 4.76 -3.99
C GLN A 72 -9.67 4.68 -2.63
N LEU A 73 -8.44 5.19 -2.57
CA LEU A 73 -7.61 5.14 -1.36
C LEU A 73 -7.38 6.56 -0.81
N ILE A 74 -7.81 6.79 0.42
CA ILE A 74 -7.65 8.05 1.16
C ILE A 74 -6.76 7.78 2.38
N PHE A 75 -5.67 8.53 2.52
CA PHE A 75 -4.70 8.39 3.60
C PHE A 75 -4.71 9.62 4.49
N ILE A 76 -4.86 9.40 5.78
CA ILE A 76 -4.81 10.39 6.84
C ILE A 76 -3.72 9.94 7.83
N PRO A 77 -2.44 10.23 7.55
CA PRO A 77 -1.35 9.80 8.41
C PRO A 77 -1.39 10.57 9.73
N THR A 78 -1.48 9.86 10.84
CA THR A 78 -1.42 10.44 12.20
C THR A 78 0.00 10.76 12.64
N ASN A 79 1.02 10.42 11.85
CA ASN A 79 2.42 10.71 12.10
C ASN A 79 3.09 11.27 10.84
N ASN A 80 3.56 12.51 10.94
CA ASN A 80 4.23 13.24 9.85
C ASN A 80 5.54 12.57 9.37
N LYS A 81 6.07 11.59 10.10
CA LYS A 81 7.23 10.78 9.69
C LYS A 81 6.87 9.71 8.66
N VAL A 82 5.59 9.42 8.45
CA VAL A 82 5.12 8.46 7.44
C VAL A 82 5.35 9.05 6.05
N ARG A 83 6.52 8.73 5.47
CA ARG A 83 6.86 9.06 4.08
C ARG A 83 6.34 7.95 3.19
N PHE A 84 5.05 7.99 2.85
CA PHE A 84 4.57 7.20 1.72
C PHE A 84 5.31 7.65 0.47
N ASN A 85 5.87 6.68 -0.25
CA ASN A 85 6.54 7.00 -1.49
C ASN A 85 5.46 7.45 -2.50
N PHE A 86 5.49 8.73 -2.88
CA PHE A 86 4.61 9.38 -3.88
C PHE A 86 4.53 8.67 -5.24
N ALA A 87 5.25 7.57 -5.42
CA ALA A 87 5.22 6.70 -6.58
C ALA A 87 3.82 6.12 -6.87
N PHE A 88 2.92 6.07 -5.88
CA PHE A 88 1.54 5.59 -6.05
C PHE A 88 0.59 6.78 -6.23
N LYS A 89 0.60 7.41 -7.40
CA LYS A 89 -0.27 8.55 -7.76
C LYS A 89 -1.78 8.26 -7.76
N LYS A 90 -2.23 7.06 -7.34
CA LYS A 90 -3.63 6.66 -7.16
C LYS A 90 -4.23 7.09 -5.81
N GLN A 91 -3.46 7.76 -4.94
CA GLN A 91 -3.79 7.98 -3.54
C GLN A 91 -4.11 9.45 -3.24
N CYS A 92 -5.14 9.70 -2.44
CA CYS A 92 -5.41 11.02 -1.86
C CYS A 92 -4.81 11.06 -0.44
N PHE A 93 -3.93 12.02 -0.17
CA PHE A 93 -3.43 12.29 1.18
C PHE A 93 -4.15 13.50 1.75
N LEU A 94 -4.62 13.36 2.98
CA LEU A 94 -5.24 14.42 3.77
C LEU A 94 -4.41 14.63 5.04
N ASP A 95 -4.40 15.84 5.56
CA ASP A 95 -3.77 16.16 6.84
C ASP A 95 -4.54 15.47 7.98
N ALA A 96 -3.87 15.08 9.07
CA ALA A 96 -4.52 14.51 10.25
C ALA A 96 -5.56 15.43 10.90
N ASN A 97 -5.41 16.74 10.71
CA ASN A 97 -6.34 17.77 11.20
C ASN A 97 -7.48 18.06 10.22
N THR A 98 -7.55 17.35 9.09
CA THR A 98 -8.64 17.51 8.12
C THR A 98 -9.95 17.13 8.79
N ASP A 99 -10.94 18.01 8.67
CA ASP A 99 -12.26 17.76 9.20
C ASP A 99 -13.03 16.72 8.36
N ALA A 100 -14.16 16.28 8.90
CA ALA A 100 -14.99 15.30 8.22
C ALA A 100 -15.59 15.80 6.90
N GLU A 101 -15.79 17.11 6.75
CA GLU A 101 -16.31 17.70 5.51
C GLU A 101 -15.28 17.59 4.39
N GLY A 102 -14.01 17.89 4.67
CA GLY A 102 -12.91 17.69 3.73
C GLY A 102 -12.73 16.22 3.34
N ILE A 103 -12.91 15.28 4.28
CA ILE A 103 -12.91 13.84 3.96
C ILE A 103 -14.06 13.50 3.00
N LEU A 104 -15.27 13.98 3.29
CA LEU A 104 -16.46 13.76 2.47
C LEU A 104 -16.33 14.34 1.06
N GLU A 105 -15.73 15.53 0.93
CA GLU A 105 -15.45 16.15 -0.36
C GLU A 105 -14.52 15.27 -1.21
N LYS A 106 -13.46 14.72 -0.60
CA LYS A 106 -12.54 13.81 -1.32
C LYS A 106 -13.17 12.49 -1.73
N ILE A 107 -14.08 11.95 -0.92
CA ILE A 107 -14.88 10.79 -1.32
C ILE A 107 -15.68 11.12 -2.60
N LYS A 108 -16.32 12.29 -2.66
CA LYS A 108 -17.10 12.72 -3.84
C LYS A 108 -16.20 13.02 -5.06
N GLU A 109 -15.06 13.68 -4.88
CA GLU A 109 -14.12 13.99 -5.98
C GLU A 109 -13.58 12.72 -6.65
N GLY A 110 -13.23 11.70 -5.86
CA GLY A 110 -12.73 10.42 -6.39
C GLY A 110 -13.79 9.63 -7.15
N GLN A 111 -15.08 9.84 -6.84
CA GLN A 111 -16.21 9.29 -7.60
C GLN A 111 -16.44 10.00 -8.94
N GLN A 112 -16.25 11.32 -8.99
CA GLN A 112 -16.47 12.13 -10.20
C GLN A 112 -15.31 12.03 -11.20
N LYS A 113 -14.06 11.85 -10.73
CA LYS A 113 -12.91 11.53 -11.59
C LYS A 113 -12.95 10.05 -12.00
N GLY A 114 -13.89 9.69 -12.86
CA GLY A 114 -14.06 8.35 -13.46
C GLY A 114 -12.89 7.84 -14.33
N LYS A 115 -11.72 8.48 -14.29
CA LYS A 115 -10.46 8.01 -14.84
C LYS A 115 -9.34 8.58 -13.99
N LEU A 116 -8.82 7.79 -13.05
CA LEU A 116 -7.47 8.03 -12.58
C LEU A 116 -6.53 7.85 -13.77
N PRO A 117 -5.51 8.71 -13.93
CA PRO A 117 -4.55 8.55 -15.01
C PRO A 117 -3.99 7.13 -14.98
N ASP A 118 -4.06 6.43 -16.12
CA ASP A 118 -3.30 5.21 -16.44
C ASP A 118 -1.80 5.57 -16.44
N LEU A 119 -1.28 5.97 -15.28
CA LEU A 119 0.14 5.94 -15.05
C LEU A 119 0.45 4.46 -14.81
N PRO A 120 1.38 3.88 -15.58
CA PRO A 120 1.78 2.51 -15.36
C PRO A 120 2.24 2.45 -13.91
N ILE A 121 1.49 1.72 -13.07
CA ILE A 121 1.98 1.26 -11.79
C ILE A 121 3.33 0.68 -12.14
N LYS A 122 4.42 1.28 -11.62
CA LYS A 122 5.78 0.89 -12.00
C LYS A 122 5.86 -0.60 -11.80
N SER A 123 5.85 -1.29 -12.94
CA SER A 123 5.82 -2.73 -13.20
C SER A 123 6.00 -3.62 -11.98
N SER A 124 5.22 -4.70 -11.95
CA SER A 124 5.54 -5.91 -11.19
C SER A 124 7.05 -6.17 -11.19
N LEU A 125 7.55 -6.73 -10.08
CA LEU A 125 8.95 -7.11 -9.98
C LEU A 125 9.30 -7.99 -11.18
N THR A 126 10.31 -7.59 -11.95
CA THR A 126 10.86 -8.48 -12.98
C THR A 126 11.42 -9.73 -12.30
N SER A 127 11.54 -10.84 -13.04
CA SER A 127 12.10 -12.07 -12.48
C SER A 127 13.47 -11.84 -11.84
N ARG A 128 14.31 -10.99 -12.45
CA ARG A 128 15.64 -10.65 -11.89
C ARG A 128 15.57 -9.80 -10.62
N GLU A 129 14.71 -8.79 -10.59
CA GLU A 129 14.49 -7.99 -9.38
C GLU A 129 13.97 -8.86 -8.23
N LYS A 130 13.02 -9.74 -8.51
CA LYS A 130 12.46 -10.69 -7.55
C LYS A 130 13.53 -11.64 -7.01
N THR A 131 14.28 -12.33 -7.86
CA THR A 131 15.34 -13.26 -7.43
C THR A 131 16.39 -12.57 -6.56
N ILE A 132 16.85 -11.37 -6.95
CA ILE A 132 17.84 -10.63 -6.16
C ILE A 132 17.26 -10.19 -4.81
N LEU A 133 16.00 -9.76 -4.80
CA LEU A 133 15.33 -9.36 -3.56
C LEU A 133 15.16 -10.55 -2.61
N LEU A 134 14.79 -11.72 -3.11
CA LEU A 134 14.66 -12.95 -2.31
C LEU A 134 15.98 -13.34 -1.66
N HIS A 135 17.06 -13.41 -2.43
CA HIS A 135 18.38 -13.69 -1.85
C HIS A 135 18.82 -12.64 -0.83
N THR A 136 18.46 -11.37 -1.06
CA THR A 136 18.71 -10.29 -0.10
C THR A 136 17.94 -10.51 1.21
N ILE A 137 16.65 -10.89 1.13
CA ILE A 137 15.82 -11.22 2.29
C ILE A 137 16.36 -12.46 3.01
N SER A 138 16.88 -13.45 2.29
CA SER A 138 17.56 -14.62 2.86
C SER A 138 18.93 -14.30 3.49
N GLY A 139 19.34 -13.03 3.55
CA GLY A 139 20.59 -12.62 4.20
C GLY A 139 21.83 -12.71 3.32
N MET A 140 21.70 -13.01 2.01
CA MET A 140 22.87 -13.01 1.12
C MET A 140 23.37 -11.59 0.87
N ASN A 141 24.68 -11.39 0.99
CA ASN A 141 25.30 -10.11 0.64
C ASN A 141 25.40 -9.91 -0.89
N PRO A 142 25.52 -8.67 -1.39
CA PRO A 142 25.55 -8.39 -2.83
C PRO A 142 26.66 -9.09 -3.61
N GLN A 143 27.81 -9.36 -2.96
CA GLN A 143 28.94 -10.05 -3.56
C GLN A 143 28.61 -11.52 -3.82
N SER A 144 28.03 -12.20 -2.82
CA SER A 144 27.56 -13.60 -2.93
C SER A 144 26.46 -13.72 -3.98
N ILE A 145 25.50 -12.79 -4.00
CA ILE A 145 24.44 -12.76 -5.02
C ILE A 145 25.02 -12.60 -6.42
N GLY A 146 25.99 -11.69 -6.59
CA GLY A 146 26.66 -11.46 -7.88
C GLY A 146 27.39 -12.71 -8.39
N ARG A 147 28.10 -13.41 -7.51
CA ARG A 147 28.75 -14.69 -7.84
C ARG A 147 27.74 -15.78 -8.19
N PHE A 148 26.70 -15.93 -7.36
CA PHE A 148 25.67 -16.96 -7.53
C PHE A 148 24.89 -16.79 -8.85
N LEU A 149 24.50 -15.56 -9.16
CA LEU A 149 23.73 -15.23 -10.37
C LEU A 149 24.61 -14.93 -11.59
N LYS A 150 25.94 -14.97 -11.46
CA LYS A 150 26.93 -14.63 -12.49
C LYS A 150 26.70 -13.23 -13.11
N ILE A 151 26.49 -12.22 -12.26
CA ILE A 151 26.31 -10.82 -12.66
C ILE A 151 27.22 -9.88 -11.86
N SER A 152 27.45 -8.67 -12.39
CA SER A 152 28.25 -7.68 -11.68
C SER A 152 27.58 -7.22 -10.37
N ILE A 153 28.38 -6.88 -9.37
CA ILE A 153 27.88 -6.32 -8.09
C ILE A 153 27.07 -5.04 -8.34
N LYS A 154 27.47 -4.21 -9.33
CA LYS A 154 26.73 -3.00 -9.73
C LYS A 154 25.32 -3.34 -10.23
N THR A 155 25.18 -4.43 -10.98
CA THR A 155 23.90 -4.95 -11.46
C THR A 155 23.02 -5.42 -10.30
N VAL A 156 23.61 -6.09 -9.30
CA VAL A 156 22.90 -6.48 -8.07
C VAL A 156 22.33 -5.26 -7.34
N TYR A 157 23.14 -4.23 -7.12
CA TYR A 157 22.68 -2.99 -6.47
C TYR A 157 21.56 -2.30 -7.26
N SER A 158 21.68 -2.24 -8.59
CA SER A 158 20.67 -1.63 -9.45
C SER A 158 19.32 -2.35 -9.33
N HIS A 159 19.29 -3.68 -9.52
CA HIS A 159 18.06 -4.46 -9.39
C HIS A 159 17.49 -4.42 -7.98
N ARG A 160 18.33 -4.50 -6.94
CA ARG A 160 17.88 -4.40 -5.55
C ARG A 160 17.20 -3.05 -5.28
N ARG A 161 17.80 -1.95 -5.74
CA ARG A 161 17.21 -0.61 -5.61
C ARG A 161 15.88 -0.50 -6.34
N ASN A 162 15.80 -1.01 -7.56
CA ASN A 162 14.56 -0.99 -8.34
C ASN A 162 13.47 -1.84 -7.68
N ALA A 163 13.81 -3.02 -7.18
CA ALA A 163 12.90 -3.90 -6.47
C ALA A 163 12.31 -3.22 -5.22
N LEU A 164 13.18 -2.64 -4.38
CA LEU A 164 12.75 -1.90 -3.19
C LEU A 164 11.83 -0.74 -3.56
N HIS A 165 12.21 0.05 -4.57
CA HIS A 165 11.41 1.18 -5.01
C HIS A 165 10.04 0.76 -5.57
N LYS A 166 9.95 -0.37 -6.28
CA LYS A 166 8.68 -0.93 -6.78
C LYS A 166 7.75 -1.36 -5.64
N LEU A 167 8.30 -1.86 -4.55
CA LEU A 167 7.56 -2.23 -3.33
C LEU A 167 7.32 -1.04 -2.38
N GLY A 168 7.77 0.17 -2.74
CA GLY A 168 7.66 1.36 -1.90
C GLY A 168 8.64 1.43 -0.72
N GLY A 169 9.56 0.46 -0.59
CA GLY A 169 10.62 0.46 0.42
C GLY A 169 11.86 1.25 -0.01
N ARG A 170 12.61 1.78 0.95
CA ARG A 170 13.91 2.45 0.74
C ARG A 170 15.08 1.53 1.10
N ASN A 171 14.86 0.62 2.03
CA ASN A 171 15.85 -0.33 2.50
C ASN A 171 15.21 -1.71 2.77
N ILE A 172 16.02 -2.70 3.13
CA ILE A 172 15.55 -4.07 3.40
C ILE A 172 14.65 -4.17 4.63
N PHE A 173 14.87 -3.35 5.65
CA PHE A 173 14.06 -3.34 6.87
C PHE A 173 12.65 -2.81 6.60
N ASP A 174 12.52 -1.86 5.67
CA ASP A 174 11.20 -1.37 5.26
C ASP A 174 10.36 -2.54 4.75
N ILE A 175 10.90 -3.41 3.89
CA ILE A 175 10.15 -4.54 3.30
C ILE A 175 10.19 -5.83 4.12
N TRP A 176 10.94 -5.88 5.21
CA TRP A 176 11.06 -7.08 6.05
C TRP A 176 9.73 -7.58 6.64
N PRO A 177 8.80 -6.71 7.10
CA PRO A 177 7.50 -7.13 7.64
C PRO A 177 6.64 -7.92 6.64
N ILE A 178 6.81 -7.66 5.34
CA ILE A 178 6.05 -8.29 4.25
C ILE A 178 6.82 -9.44 3.55
N ARG A 179 7.96 -9.87 4.10
CA ARG A 179 8.83 -10.89 3.48
C ARG A 179 8.10 -12.17 3.10
N GLU A 180 7.19 -12.62 3.96
CA GLU A 180 6.45 -13.88 3.75
C GLU A 180 5.54 -13.77 2.52
N LYS A 181 4.90 -12.62 2.31
CA LYS A 181 4.07 -12.35 1.14
C LYS A 181 4.90 -12.25 -0.15
N ILE A 182 6.13 -11.71 -0.06
CA ILE A 182 7.06 -11.64 -1.19
C ILE A 182 7.51 -13.06 -1.60
N ILE A 183 7.78 -13.92 -0.63
CA ILE A 183 8.18 -15.32 -0.84
C ILE A 183 7.02 -16.14 -1.42
N LEU A 184 5.81 -16.02 -0.84
CA LEU A 184 4.62 -16.75 -1.30
C LEU A 184 4.16 -16.39 -2.72
N TYR A 185 4.59 -15.25 -3.26
CA TYR A 185 4.36 -14.86 -4.66
C TYR A 185 5.07 -15.78 -5.67
N GLU A 186 5.85 -16.79 -5.24
CA GLU A 186 6.47 -17.81 -6.11
C GLU A 186 5.53 -18.94 -6.57
N SER A 187 4.32 -19.08 -6.01
CA SER A 187 3.46 -20.24 -6.27
C SER A 187 2.31 -20.00 -7.27
N ARG A 188 2.36 -18.92 -8.06
CA ARG A 188 1.43 -18.62 -9.16
C ARG A 188 2.21 -18.20 -10.40
#